data_AF-A0A2D6TWS9-F1
#
_entry.id   AF-A0A2D6TWS9-F1
#
_cell.length_a   1.000
_cell.length_b   1.000
_cell.length_c   1.000
_cell.angle_alpha   90.00
_cell.angle_beta   90.00
_cell.angle_gamma   90.00
#
_symmetry.space_group_name_H-M   'P 1'
#
loop_
_entity.id
_entity.type
_entity.pdbx_description
1 polymer ?
#
loop_
_entity_poly.entity_id
_entity_poly.type
_entity_poly.pdbx_seq_one_letter_code
_entity_poly.pdbx_strand_id
1 'polypeptide(L)'
;MYDFLLTSTDNMISVYVFGTWNTFNALANPWINIMLALYVVTMGYLIWLGRITVTFADLMPRLFKMAVIYVLITNIGLLTMFVYGTFIEIPASLVSMLYNSSGENTGSINANMTLIYDQGIEAAQNISKKAGHNVVLHIYSLLVTLLTVSVVMVAAGYIVLGKLATAVLLALAPFFILLYLFNGTKSLFEGWLRQILTFTYRHTEARHASHSAACI
;
A
#
# COMPACT_ATOMS: atom_id res chain seq x y z
N MET A 1 -20.06 10.94 -5.19
CA MET A 1 -20.53 9.57 -5.55
C MET A 1 -19.41 8.55 -5.44
N TYR A 2 -18.28 8.77 -6.13
CA TYR A 2 -17.13 7.86 -6.06
C TYR A 2 -16.44 7.86 -4.68
N ASP A 3 -16.52 8.95 -3.89
CA ASP A 3 -15.92 9.00 -2.55
C ASP A 3 -16.47 7.94 -1.59
N PHE A 4 -17.77 7.63 -1.72
CA PHE A 4 -18.40 6.56 -0.93
C PHE A 4 -17.79 5.19 -1.28
N LEU A 5 -17.56 4.93 -2.58
CA LEU A 5 -16.92 3.69 -3.02
C LEU A 5 -15.48 3.60 -2.53
N LEU A 6 -14.72 4.69 -2.62
CA LEU A 6 -13.33 4.75 -2.14
C LEU A 6 -13.25 4.54 -0.63
N THR A 7 -14.10 5.22 0.14
CA THR A 7 -14.13 5.11 1.61
C THR A 7 -14.58 3.72 2.06
N SER A 8 -15.62 3.16 1.44
CA SER A 8 -16.08 1.81 1.76
C SER A 8 -15.00 0.77 1.44
N THR A 9 -14.29 0.93 0.32
CA THR A 9 -13.17 0.07 -0.06
C THR A 9 -12.03 0.17 0.94
N ASP A 10 -11.66 1.37 1.38
CA ASP A 10 -10.59 1.58 2.36
C ASP A 10 -10.90 0.92 3.70
N ASN A 11 -12.15 1.03 4.14
CA ASN A 11 -12.62 0.34 5.35
C ASN A 11 -12.54 -1.18 5.21
N MET A 12 -12.97 -1.74 4.07
CA MET A 12 -12.89 -3.19 3.82
C MET A 12 -11.45 -3.70 3.74
N ILE A 13 -10.55 -2.94 3.11
CA ILE A 13 -9.13 -3.26 3.01
C ILE A 13 -8.50 -3.31 4.40
N SER A 14 -8.75 -2.29 5.22
CA SER A 14 -8.27 -2.20 6.59
C SER A 14 -8.70 -3.43 7.40
N VAL A 15 -10.00 -3.76 7.38
CA VAL A 15 -10.54 -4.94 8.08
C VAL A 15 -9.92 -6.24 7.57
N TYR A 16 -9.74 -6.38 6.25
CA TYR A 16 -9.12 -7.57 5.66
C TYR A 16 -7.66 -7.75 6.09
N VAL A 17 -6.85 -6.69 6.02
CA VAL A 17 -5.43 -6.72 6.38
C VAL A 17 -5.27 -7.05 7.87
N PHE A 18 -5.97 -6.32 8.74
CA PHE A 18 -5.89 -6.55 10.18
C PHE A 18 -6.48 -7.92 10.58
N GLY A 19 -7.56 -8.34 9.94
CA GLY A 19 -8.13 -9.68 10.12
C GLY A 19 -7.13 -10.78 9.76
N THR A 20 -6.44 -10.63 8.63
CA THR A 20 -5.41 -11.58 8.18
C THR A 20 -4.21 -11.63 9.12
N TRP A 21 -3.76 -10.49 9.65
CA TRP A 21 -2.65 -10.48 10.62
C TRP A 21 -3.02 -11.13 11.95
N ASN A 22 -4.25 -10.94 12.42
CA ASN A 22 -4.75 -11.61 13.63
C ASN A 22 -4.80 -13.13 13.46
N THR A 23 -5.36 -13.61 12.34
CA THR A 23 -5.43 -15.05 12.07
C THR A 23 -4.04 -15.64 11.85
N PHE A 24 -3.16 -14.93 11.14
CA PHE A 24 -1.78 -15.35 10.95
C PHE A 24 -1.05 -15.49 12.28
N ASN A 25 -1.12 -14.50 13.18
CA ASN A 25 -0.44 -14.54 14.46
C ASN A 25 -0.93 -15.72 15.33
N ALA A 26 -2.26 -15.93 15.39
CA ALA A 26 -2.84 -17.05 16.12
C ALA A 26 -2.35 -18.41 15.61
N LEU A 27 -2.26 -18.58 14.28
CA LEU A 27 -1.81 -19.81 13.66
C LEU A 27 -0.29 -19.98 13.71
N ALA A 28 0.48 -18.90 13.52
CA ALA A 28 1.93 -18.93 13.32
C ALA A 28 2.73 -19.02 14.64
N ASN A 29 2.22 -18.50 15.76
CA ASN A 29 2.92 -18.53 17.05
C ASN A 29 3.53 -19.90 17.43
N PRO A 30 2.80 -21.03 17.39
CA PRO A 30 3.39 -22.33 17.72
C PRO A 30 4.52 -22.72 16.76
N TRP A 31 4.36 -22.49 15.46
CA TRP A 31 5.39 -22.84 14.47
C TRP A 31 6.63 -21.96 14.58
N ILE A 32 6.46 -20.66 14.84
CA ILE A 32 7.57 -19.72 15.06
C ILE A 32 8.40 -20.17 16.26
N ASN A 33 7.76 -20.54 17.38
CA ASN A 33 8.45 -21.01 18.57
C ASN A 33 9.26 -22.29 18.31
N ILE A 34 8.66 -23.26 17.59
CA ILE A 34 9.34 -24.51 17.22
C ILE A 34 10.52 -24.23 16.30
N MET A 35 10.34 -23.36 15.30
CA MET A 35 11.37 -22.98 14.35
C MET A 35 12.54 -22.25 15.03
N LEU A 36 12.23 -21.32 15.95
CA LEU A 36 13.23 -20.61 16.74
C LEU A 36 14.00 -21.61 17.63
N ALA A 37 13.29 -22.50 18.32
CA ALA A 37 13.91 -23.53 19.16
C ALA A 37 14.82 -24.45 18.35
N LEU A 38 14.36 -24.95 17.20
CA LEU A 38 15.17 -25.77 16.28
C LEU A 38 16.42 -25.02 15.81
N TYR A 39 16.30 -23.74 15.49
CA TYR A 39 17.45 -22.93 15.08
C TYR A 39 18.47 -22.81 16.20
N VAL A 40 18.04 -22.45 17.41
CA VAL A 40 18.93 -22.32 18.58
C VAL A 40 19.60 -23.66 18.92
N VAL A 41 18.86 -24.77 18.89
CA VAL A 41 19.39 -26.11 19.14
C VAL A 41 20.39 -26.52 18.08
N THR A 42 20.11 -26.28 16.80
CA THR A 42 21.03 -26.62 15.70
C THR A 42 22.32 -25.83 15.80
N MET A 43 22.24 -24.53 16.12
CA MET A 43 23.42 -23.69 16.33
C MET A 43 24.22 -24.14 17.55
N GLY A 44 23.56 -24.45 18.67
CA GLY A 44 24.20 -25.01 19.86
C GLY A 44 24.92 -26.34 19.58
N TYR A 45 24.28 -27.22 18.80
CA TYR A 45 24.86 -28.51 18.40
C TYR A 45 26.10 -28.34 17.52
N LEU A 46 26.09 -27.41 16.56
CA LEU A 46 27.23 -27.10 15.70
C LEU A 46 28.44 -26.54 16.47
N ILE A 47 28.19 -25.74 17.51
CA ILE A 47 29.23 -25.22 18.42
C ILE A 47 29.81 -26.37 19.25
N TRP A 48 28.96 -27.24 19.79
CA TRP A 48 29.40 -28.40 20.59
C TRP A 48 30.30 -29.36 19.81
N LEU A 49 30.02 -29.56 18.52
CA LEU A 49 30.84 -30.36 17.60
C LEU A 49 32.17 -29.71 17.20
N GLY A 50 32.43 -28.45 17.58
CA GLY A 50 33.65 -27.72 17.20
C GLY A 50 33.79 -27.47 15.69
N ARG A 51 32.74 -27.73 14.90
CA ARG A 51 32.74 -27.57 13.43
C ARG A 51 32.70 -26.12 12.99
N ILE A 52 32.31 -25.22 13.88
CA ILE A 52 32.25 -23.78 13.61
C ILE A 52 32.79 -23.05 14.84
N THR A 53 33.91 -22.35 14.70
CA THR A 53 34.44 -21.43 15.71
C THR A 53 33.68 -20.11 15.58
N VAL A 54 32.44 -20.08 16.07
CA VAL A 54 31.66 -18.84 16.11
C VAL A 54 32.05 -18.06 17.36
N THR A 55 32.59 -16.87 17.18
CA THR A 55 32.87 -15.98 18.32
C THR A 55 31.55 -15.47 18.90
N PHE A 56 31.49 -15.20 20.21
CA PHE A 56 30.29 -14.58 20.84
C PHE A 56 29.83 -13.31 20.12
N ALA A 57 30.77 -12.55 19.56
CA ALA A 57 30.50 -11.36 18.75
C ALA A 57 29.69 -11.63 17.47
N ASP A 58 29.78 -12.83 16.89
CA ASP A 58 29.03 -13.21 15.68
C ASP A 58 27.64 -13.79 16.00
N LEU A 59 27.46 -14.36 17.20
CA LEU A 59 26.19 -14.93 17.66
C LEU A 59 25.22 -13.86 18.15
N MET A 60 25.73 -12.86 18.89
CA MET A 60 24.91 -11.80 19.48
C MET A 60 24.02 -11.08 18.45
N PRO A 61 24.53 -10.57 17.31
CA PRO A 61 23.68 -9.89 16.34
C PRO A 61 22.65 -10.82 15.68
N ARG A 62 22.94 -12.12 15.56
CA ARG A 62 21.98 -13.09 14.99
C ARG A 62 20.84 -13.35 15.96
N LEU A 63 21.13 -13.58 17.25
CA LEU A 63 20.10 -13.78 18.27
C LEU A 63 19.28 -12.50 18.49
N PHE A 64 19.91 -11.33 18.49
CA PHE A 64 19.21 -10.05 18.58
C PHE A 64 18.26 -9.84 17.40
N LYS A 65 18.73 -10.08 16.16
CA LYS A 65 17.89 -10.03 14.96
C LYS A 65 16.64 -10.92 15.12
N MET A 66 16.81 -12.14 15.64
CA MET A 66 15.69 -13.07 15.82
C MET A 66 14.71 -12.60 16.89
N ALA A 67 15.21 -12.12 18.03
CA ALA A 67 14.36 -11.60 19.10
C ALA A 67 13.54 -10.39 18.62
N VAL A 68 14.14 -9.47 17.87
CA VAL A 68 13.43 -8.31 17.28
C VAL A 68 12.35 -8.76 16.31
N ILE A 69 12.66 -9.67 15.38
CA ILE A 69 11.68 -10.18 14.41
C ILE A 69 10.54 -10.91 15.12
N TYR A 70 10.85 -11.71 16.13
CA TYR A 70 9.85 -12.43 16.93
C TYR A 70 8.86 -11.45 17.57
N VAL A 71 9.36 -10.47 18.33
CA VAL A 71 8.52 -9.46 18.99
C VAL A 71 7.68 -8.67 17.97
N LEU A 72 8.26 -8.35 16.81
CA LEU A 72 7.56 -7.64 15.74
C LEU A 72 6.39 -8.44 15.16
N ILE A 73 6.56 -9.75 14.94
CA ILE A 73 5.50 -10.61 14.36
C ILE A 73 4.43 -10.93 15.38
N THR A 74 4.82 -11.23 16.63
CA THR A 74 3.87 -11.61 17.68
C THR A 74 3.03 -10.42 18.15
N ASN A 75 3.53 -9.19 18.02
CA ASN A 75 2.79 -7.99 18.39
C ASN A 75 2.20 -7.29 17.15
N ILE A 76 0.89 -7.42 16.97
CA ILE A 76 0.15 -6.85 15.84
C ILE A 76 0.19 -5.31 15.86
N GLY A 77 0.24 -4.70 17.04
CA GLY A 77 0.36 -3.25 17.17
C GLY A 77 1.70 -2.74 16.61
N LEU A 78 2.81 -3.39 16.97
CA LEU A 78 4.12 -3.07 16.41
C LEU A 78 4.19 -3.36 14.91
N LEU A 79 3.60 -4.47 14.45
CA LEU A 79 3.54 -4.78 13.04
C LEU A 79 2.76 -3.72 12.25
N THR A 80 1.64 -3.24 12.79
CA THR A 80 0.86 -2.16 12.19
C THR A 80 1.67 -0.89 12.12
N MET A 81 2.24 -0.44 13.24
CA MET A 81 3.03 0.79 13.29
C MET A 81 4.21 0.73 12.30
N PHE A 82 4.89 -0.40 12.20
CA PHE A 82 6.04 -0.55 11.33
C PHE A 82 5.65 -0.73 9.86
N VAL A 83 4.81 -1.69 9.54
CA VAL A 83 4.46 -2.04 8.15
C VAL A 83 3.48 -1.02 7.57
N TYR A 84 2.37 -0.76 8.26
CA TYR A 84 1.35 0.17 7.76
C TYR A 84 1.89 1.60 7.76
N GLY A 85 2.56 2.01 8.84
CA GLY A 85 3.19 3.33 8.93
C GLY A 85 4.23 3.55 7.82
N THR A 86 5.13 2.59 7.59
CA THR A 86 6.20 2.77 6.60
C THR A 86 5.70 2.75 5.16
N PHE A 87 4.79 1.84 4.81
CA PHE A 87 4.41 1.63 3.41
C PHE A 87 3.18 2.43 2.97
N ILE A 88 2.35 2.89 3.90
CA ILE A 88 1.12 3.64 3.59
C ILE A 88 1.23 5.10 4.07
N GLU A 89 1.61 5.32 5.33
CA GLU A 89 1.59 6.67 5.93
C GLU A 89 2.78 7.53 5.48
N ILE A 90 4.00 6.97 5.44
CA ILE A 90 5.20 7.74 5.04
C ILE A 90 5.05 8.28 3.60
N PRO A 91 4.72 7.49 2.57
CA PRO A 91 4.55 8.01 1.22
C PRO A 91 3.45 9.09 1.16
N ALA A 92 2.33 8.89 1.86
CA ALA A 92 1.25 9.88 1.91
C ALA A 92 1.72 11.21 2.54
N SER A 93 2.50 11.14 3.62
CA SER A 93 3.06 12.31 4.28
C SER A 93 4.08 13.05 3.40
N LEU A 94 4.99 12.33 2.74
CA LEU A 94 5.99 12.91 1.83
C LEU A 94 5.33 13.62 0.66
N VAL A 95 4.34 12.97 0.05
CA VAL A 95 3.56 13.56 -1.03
C VAL A 95 2.87 14.84 -0.54
N SER A 96 2.19 14.81 0.62
CA SER A 96 1.54 16.01 1.17
C SER A 96 2.52 17.16 1.43
N MET A 97 3.73 16.86 1.93
CA MET A 97 4.77 17.87 2.18
C MET A 97 5.29 18.49 0.88
N LEU A 98 5.53 17.67 -0.15
CA LEU A 98 5.98 18.14 -1.45
C LEU A 98 4.93 19.05 -2.12
N TYR A 99 3.64 18.69 -2.05
CA TYR A 99 2.57 19.51 -2.65
C TYR A 99 2.27 20.79 -1.87
N ASN A 100 2.38 20.77 -0.54
CA ASN A 100 2.26 21.99 0.27
C ASN A 100 3.36 23.01 -0.08
N SER A 101 4.51 22.58 -0.60
CA SER A 101 5.57 23.47 -1.06
C SER A 101 5.32 24.08 -2.44
N SER A 102 4.46 23.48 -3.27
CA SER A 102 4.18 23.93 -4.64
C SER A 102 2.94 24.81 -4.78
N GLY A 103 2.23 25.12 -3.68
CA GLY A 103 1.06 26.03 -3.68
C GLY A 103 -0.22 25.48 -4.32
N GLU A 104 -0.19 24.27 -4.88
CA GLU A 104 -1.35 23.58 -5.44
C GLU A 104 -1.87 22.51 -4.46
N ASN A 105 -3.09 22.72 -3.95
CA ASN A 105 -3.77 21.88 -2.95
C ASN A 105 -4.26 20.53 -3.53
N THR A 106 -3.43 19.79 -4.25
CA THR A 106 -3.83 18.57 -5.00
C THR A 106 -2.96 17.37 -4.64
N GLY A 107 -2.65 17.25 -3.35
CA GLY A 107 -1.68 16.29 -2.83
C GLY A 107 -2.06 14.82 -2.99
N SER A 108 -3.34 14.46 -3.15
CA SER A 108 -3.73 13.06 -3.29
C SER A 108 -4.27 12.74 -4.70
N ILE A 109 -4.06 11.51 -5.16
CA ILE A 109 -4.68 10.99 -6.39
C ILE A 109 -6.21 11.19 -6.35
N ASN A 110 -6.82 11.03 -5.17
CA ASN A 110 -8.25 11.28 -4.96
C ASN A 110 -8.63 12.76 -5.12
N ALA A 111 -7.76 13.69 -4.69
CA ALA A 111 -7.97 15.13 -4.87
C ALA A 111 -7.87 15.54 -6.35
N ASN A 112 -6.91 14.99 -7.10
CA ASN A 112 -6.83 15.22 -8.56
C ASN A 112 -8.08 14.70 -9.29
N MET A 113 -8.59 13.55 -8.87
CA MET A 113 -9.83 12.99 -9.41
C MET A 113 -11.04 13.90 -9.12
N THR A 114 -11.07 14.51 -7.94
CA THR A 114 -12.10 15.50 -7.56
C THR A 114 -12.03 16.73 -8.44
N LEU A 115 -10.82 17.26 -8.70
CA LEU A 115 -10.65 18.39 -9.60
C LEU A 115 -11.10 18.11 -11.04
N ILE A 116 -10.76 16.94 -11.59
CA ILE A 116 -11.19 16.55 -12.94
C ILE A 116 -12.71 16.43 -13.01
N TYR A 117 -13.33 15.88 -11.95
CA TYR A 117 -14.78 15.81 -11.85
C TYR A 117 -15.41 17.21 -11.79
N ASP A 118 -14.94 18.07 -10.89
CA ASP A 118 -15.48 19.42 -10.70
C ASP A 118 -15.36 20.26 -11.98
N GLN A 119 -14.19 20.23 -12.64
CA GLN A 119 -13.97 20.94 -13.90
C GLN A 119 -14.88 20.42 -15.03
N GLY A 120 -15.07 19.10 -15.12
CA GLY A 120 -15.95 18.51 -16.14
C GLY A 120 -17.42 18.84 -15.92
N ILE A 121 -17.87 18.84 -14.66
CA ILE A 121 -19.23 19.25 -14.29
C ILE A 121 -19.41 20.76 -14.50
N GLU A 122 -18.45 21.59 -14.14
CA GLU A 122 -18.50 23.03 -14.37
C GLU A 122 -18.61 23.35 -15.87
N ALA A 123 -17.84 22.67 -16.72
CA ALA A 123 -17.94 22.80 -18.17
C ALA A 123 -19.35 22.44 -18.68
N ALA A 124 -19.93 21.34 -18.19
CA ALA A 124 -21.29 20.94 -18.54
C ALA A 124 -22.34 21.96 -18.06
N GLN A 125 -22.18 22.51 -16.85
CA GLN A 125 -23.05 23.54 -16.31
C GLN A 125 -22.95 24.85 -17.09
N ASN A 126 -21.77 25.24 -17.54
CA ASN A 126 -21.57 26.44 -18.36
C ASN A 126 -22.25 26.30 -19.74
N ILE A 127 -22.30 25.09 -20.31
CA ILE A 127 -23.06 24.81 -21.54
C ILE A 127 -24.57 24.92 -21.27
N SER A 128 -25.06 24.37 -20.15
CA SER A 128 -26.48 24.47 -19.77
C SER A 128 -26.92 25.92 -19.49
N LYS A 129 -26.09 26.72 -18.81
CA LYS A 129 -26.39 28.14 -18.57
C LYS A 129 -26.50 28.96 -19.87
N LYS A 130 -25.73 28.61 -20.90
CA LYS A 130 -25.80 29.24 -22.24
C LYS A 130 -26.97 28.72 -23.10
N ALA A 131 -27.66 27.66 -22.66
CA ALA A 131 -28.70 27.00 -23.45
C ALA A 131 -30.02 27.77 -23.50
N GLY A 132 -30.39 28.52 -22.44
CA GLY A 132 -31.70 29.19 -22.39
C GLY A 132 -32.86 28.20 -22.59
N HIS A 133 -33.75 28.47 -23.55
CA HIS A 133 -34.85 27.55 -23.96
C HIS A 133 -34.46 26.51 -25.03
N ASN A 134 -33.20 26.51 -25.51
CA ASN A 134 -32.78 25.54 -26.52
C ASN A 134 -32.59 24.15 -25.91
N VAL A 135 -33.48 23.24 -26.28
CA VAL A 135 -33.47 21.83 -25.86
C VAL A 135 -32.21 21.10 -26.35
N VAL A 136 -31.68 21.48 -27.53
CA VAL A 136 -30.48 20.87 -28.12
C VAL A 136 -29.24 21.10 -27.24
N LEU A 137 -29.02 22.32 -26.74
CA LEU A 137 -27.87 22.60 -25.87
C LEU A 137 -27.98 21.90 -24.50
N HIS A 138 -29.20 21.65 -24.02
CA HIS A 138 -29.42 20.83 -22.82
C HIS A 138 -29.02 19.37 -23.04
N ILE A 139 -29.30 18.80 -24.22
CA ILE A 139 -28.87 17.45 -24.58
C ILE A 139 -27.34 17.36 -24.63
N TYR A 140 -26.66 18.37 -25.20
CA TYR A 140 -25.19 18.43 -25.19
C TYR A 140 -24.61 18.51 -23.79
N SER A 141 -25.16 19.35 -22.91
CA SER A 141 -24.75 19.43 -21.50
C SER A 141 -24.92 18.09 -20.76
N LEU A 142 -26.02 17.38 -21.02
CA LEU A 142 -26.28 16.05 -20.46
C LEU A 142 -25.27 15.01 -20.97
N LEU A 143 -24.94 15.03 -22.26
CA LEU A 143 -23.92 14.15 -22.84
C LEU A 143 -22.53 14.40 -22.24
N VAL A 144 -22.13 15.67 -22.08
CA VAL A 144 -20.85 16.03 -21.45
C VAL A 144 -20.82 15.55 -20.00
N THR A 145 -21.90 15.77 -19.24
CA THR A 145 -22.01 15.30 -17.85
C THR A 145 -21.87 13.78 -17.75
N LEU A 146 -22.57 13.03 -18.61
CA LEU A 146 -22.48 11.57 -18.64
C LEU A 146 -21.06 11.11 -18.97
N LEU A 147 -20.41 11.71 -19.97
CA LEU A 147 -19.05 11.36 -20.35
C LEU A 147 -18.05 11.64 -19.21
N THR A 148 -18.15 12.80 -18.55
CA THR A 148 -17.33 13.12 -17.37
C THR A 148 -17.51 12.10 -16.27
N VAL A 149 -18.76 11.75 -15.92
CA VAL A 149 -19.05 10.76 -14.88
C VAL A 149 -18.50 9.38 -15.25
N SER A 150 -18.66 8.94 -16.51
CA SER A 150 -18.15 7.65 -16.96
C SER A 150 -16.62 7.56 -16.88
N VAL A 151 -15.90 8.59 -17.32
CA VAL A 151 -14.43 8.63 -17.26
C VAL A 151 -13.94 8.59 -15.81
N VAL A 152 -14.54 9.40 -14.94
CA VAL A 152 -14.20 9.44 -13.50
C VAL A 152 -14.48 8.09 -12.84
N MET A 153 -15.59 7.42 -13.16
CA MET A 153 -15.89 6.09 -12.63
C MET A 153 -14.89 5.03 -13.07
N VAL A 154 -14.43 5.04 -14.32
CA VAL A 154 -13.39 4.13 -14.81
C VAL A 154 -12.07 4.39 -14.07
N ALA A 155 -11.66 5.66 -13.90
CA ALA A 155 -10.48 6.03 -13.14
C ALA A 155 -10.57 5.56 -11.66
N ALA A 156 -11.73 5.73 -11.03
CA ALA A 156 -12.00 5.24 -9.67
C ALA A 156 -11.76 3.72 -9.57
N GLY A 157 -12.24 2.96 -10.56
CA GLY A 157 -12.06 1.51 -10.63
C GLY A 157 -10.58 1.10 -10.65
N TYR A 158 -9.75 1.79 -11.44
CA TYR A 158 -8.31 1.53 -11.46
C TYR A 158 -7.63 1.85 -10.12
N ILE A 159 -8.03 2.93 -9.44
CA ILE A 159 -7.50 3.28 -8.11
C ILE A 159 -7.85 2.18 -7.11
N VAL A 160 -9.09 1.68 -7.13
CA VAL A 160 -9.54 0.58 -6.26
C VAL A 160 -8.73 -0.70 -6.53
N LEU A 161 -8.49 -1.05 -7.81
CA LEU A 161 -7.66 -2.21 -8.15
C LEU A 161 -6.23 -2.07 -7.62
N GLY A 162 -5.62 -0.89 -7.71
CA GLY A 162 -4.30 -0.61 -7.16
C GLY A 162 -4.26 -0.75 -5.63
N LYS A 163 -5.30 -0.23 -4.94
CA LYS A 163 -5.45 -0.37 -3.49
C LYS A 163 -5.60 -1.84 -3.07
N LEU A 164 -6.42 -2.62 -3.79
CA LEU A 164 -6.60 -4.04 -3.52
C LEU A 164 -5.32 -4.86 -3.73
N ALA A 165 -4.58 -4.61 -4.81
CA ALA A 165 -3.30 -5.28 -5.04
C ALA A 165 -2.30 -5.00 -3.91
N THR A 166 -2.21 -3.73 -3.48
CA THR A 166 -1.35 -3.33 -2.35
C THR A 166 -1.83 -3.98 -1.05
N ALA A 167 -3.14 -4.04 -0.81
CA ALA A 167 -3.75 -4.65 0.37
C ALA A 167 -3.42 -6.14 0.49
N VAL A 168 -3.54 -6.90 -0.61
CA VAL A 168 -3.19 -8.33 -0.64
C VAL A 168 -1.71 -8.53 -0.31
N LEU A 169 -0.84 -7.69 -0.88
CA LEU A 169 0.60 -7.77 -0.64
C LEU A 169 0.96 -7.41 0.82
N LEU A 170 0.25 -6.46 1.41
CA LEU A 170 0.41 -6.05 2.81
C LEU A 170 -0.16 -7.08 3.80
N ALA A 171 -1.26 -7.74 3.44
CA ALA A 171 -1.84 -8.82 4.24
C ALA A 171 -0.84 -9.99 4.42
N LEU A 172 0.02 -10.23 3.43
CA LEU A 172 1.10 -11.22 3.49
C LEU A 172 2.38 -10.73 4.19
N ALA A 173 2.44 -9.48 4.65
CA ALA A 173 3.62 -8.91 5.32
C ALA A 173 4.20 -9.77 6.46
N PRO A 174 3.41 -10.22 7.47
CA PRO A 174 3.97 -10.99 8.58
C PRO A 174 4.63 -12.29 8.12
N PHE A 175 4.12 -12.92 7.05
CA PHE A 175 4.72 -14.11 6.47
C PHE A 175 6.09 -13.83 5.85
N PHE A 176 6.21 -12.78 5.02
CA PHE A 176 7.49 -12.42 4.42
C PHE A 176 8.51 -11.91 5.46
N ILE A 177 8.06 -11.17 6.48
CA ILE A 177 8.91 -10.74 7.59
C ILE A 177 9.44 -11.94 8.38
N LEU A 178 8.64 -13.00 8.55
CA LEU A 178 9.09 -14.27 9.15
C LEU A 178 10.20 -14.92 8.30
N LEU A 179 10.07 -14.93 6.97
CA LEU A 179 11.08 -15.48 6.08
C LEU A 179 12.45 -14.77 6.16
N TYR A 180 12.50 -13.52 6.65
CA TYR A 180 13.75 -12.80 6.90
C TYR A 180 14.58 -13.40 8.06
N LEU A 181 13.94 -14.22 8.90
CA LEU A 181 14.60 -14.94 9.99
C LEU A 181 15.69 -15.87 9.42
N PHE A 182 15.35 -16.62 8.37
CA PHE A 182 16.24 -17.61 7.76
C PHE A 182 17.04 -17.02 6.61
N ASN A 183 18.34 -17.29 6.60
CA ASN A 183 19.23 -16.78 5.54
C ASN A 183 18.86 -17.32 4.16
N GLY A 184 18.32 -18.56 4.06
CA GLY A 184 17.93 -19.17 2.79
C GLY A 184 16.69 -18.53 2.14
N THR A 185 15.75 -18.01 2.93
CA THR A 185 14.49 -17.41 2.44
C THR A 185 14.51 -15.88 2.43
N LYS A 186 15.63 -15.26 2.81
CA LYS A 186 15.79 -13.80 2.82
C LYS A 186 15.53 -13.15 1.46
N SER A 187 15.92 -13.82 0.37
CA SER A 187 15.68 -13.35 -1.01
C SER A 187 14.19 -13.13 -1.31
N LEU A 188 13.30 -13.97 -0.74
CA LEU A 188 11.85 -13.82 -0.92
C LEU A 188 11.31 -12.57 -0.23
N PHE A 189 11.80 -12.27 0.98
CA PHE A 189 11.47 -11.02 1.68
C PHE A 189 11.95 -9.80 0.89
N GLU A 190 13.18 -9.84 0.36
CA GLU A 190 13.71 -8.76 -0.47
C GLU A 190 12.90 -8.59 -1.77
N GLY A 191 12.45 -9.69 -2.38
CA GLY A 191 11.56 -9.66 -3.55
C GLY A 191 10.20 -9.03 -3.25
N TRP A 192 9.57 -9.41 -2.14
CA TRP A 192 8.33 -8.82 -1.65
C TRP A 192 8.49 -7.32 -1.37
N LEU A 193 9.58 -6.92 -0.70
CA LEU A 193 9.86 -5.52 -0.40
C LEU A 193 10.02 -4.70 -1.69
N ARG A 194 10.75 -5.23 -2.70
CA ARG A 194 10.84 -4.62 -4.03
C ARG A 194 9.48 -4.48 -4.70
N GLN A 195 8.61 -5.48 -4.60
CA GLN A 195 7.26 -5.42 -5.16
C GLN A 195 6.42 -4.33 -4.50
N ILE A 196 6.40 -4.25 -3.16
CA ILE A 196 5.66 -3.18 -2.46
C ILE A 196 6.19 -1.81 -2.90
N LEU A 197 7.50 -1.61 -2.85
CA LEU A 197 8.10 -0.36 -3.29
C LEU A 197 7.77 -0.05 -4.75
N THR A 198 7.68 -1.06 -5.61
CA THR A 198 7.29 -0.87 -7.02
C THR A 198 5.83 -0.48 -7.16
N PHE A 199 4.91 -1.06 -6.38
CA PHE A 199 3.49 -0.66 -6.41
C PHE A 199 3.29 0.75 -5.83
N THR A 200 4.00 1.08 -4.75
CA THR A 200 4.04 2.43 -4.20
C THR A 200 4.68 3.40 -5.21
N TYR A 201 5.79 3.06 -5.83
CA TYR A 201 6.42 3.95 -6.80
C TYR A 201 5.58 4.09 -8.08
N ARG A 202 5.02 3.02 -8.63
CA ARG A 202 4.25 3.05 -9.87
C ARG A 202 2.97 3.88 -9.76
N HIS A 203 2.38 4.00 -8.57
CA HIS A 203 1.28 4.94 -8.36
C HIS A 203 1.72 6.40 -8.55
N THR A 204 3.01 6.71 -8.39
CA THR A 204 3.58 8.05 -8.65
C THR A 204 3.87 8.26 -10.14
N GLU A 205 4.37 7.25 -10.87
CA GLU A 205 4.67 7.37 -12.31
C GLU A 205 3.43 7.52 -13.19
N ALA A 206 2.29 6.93 -12.81
CA ALA A 206 1.03 7.14 -13.52
C ALA A 206 0.63 8.64 -13.58
N ARG A 207 1.17 9.49 -12.69
CA ARG A 207 0.99 10.95 -12.67
C ARG A 207 1.84 11.67 -13.74
N HIS A 208 3.01 11.13 -14.10
CA HIS A 208 3.86 11.74 -15.12
C HIS A 208 3.37 11.43 -16.55
N ALA A 209 2.77 10.25 -16.75
CA ALA A 209 2.18 9.89 -18.04
C ALA A 209 0.95 10.73 -18.39
N SER A 210 0.11 11.10 -17.42
CA SER A 210 -1.06 11.97 -17.66
C SER A 210 -0.65 13.43 -17.93
N HIS A 211 0.41 13.93 -17.29
CA HIS A 211 0.94 15.27 -17.59
C HIS A 211 1.50 15.40 -19.01
N SER A 212 2.11 14.33 -19.55
CA SER A 212 2.59 14.33 -20.94
C SER A 212 1.46 14.21 -21.96
N ALA A 213 0.33 13.60 -21.59
CA ALA A 213 -0.85 13.50 -22.45
C ALA A 213 -1.73 14.77 -22.43
N ALA A 214 -1.59 15.62 -21.41
CA ALA A 214 -2.29 16.92 -21.33
C ALA A 214 -1.54 18.07 -22.05
N CYS A 215 -0.29 17.85 -22.46
CA CYS A 215 0.54 18.82 -23.18
C CYS A 215 0.56 18.60 -24.72
N ILE A 216 -0.31 17.74 -25.25
CA ILE A 216 -0.51 17.49 -26.68
C ILE A 216 -1.98 17.75 -27.01
#